data_AF-A0A811AQ61-F1
#
_entry.id   AF-A0A811AQ61-F1
#
_cell.length_a   1.000
_cell.length_b   1.000
_cell.length_c   1.000
_cell.angle_alpha   90.00
_cell.angle_beta   90.00
_cell.angle_gamma   90.00
#
_symmetry.space_group_name_H-M   'P 1'
#
loop_
_entity.id
_entity.type
_entity.pdbx_description
1 polymer ?
#
loop_
_entity_poly.entity_id
_entity_poly.type
_entity_poly.pdbx_seq_one_letter_code
_entity_poly.pdbx_strand_id
1 'polypeptide(L)'
;MKHRQNSKAQRKLEQPEYFNLVQEKFLTENWSPEQISARLKLEKSELSISYSTIYRGIYSGLFDIGERKASRKLRHKGKTRHTKIIMKNVAKFRYPTI
;
A
#
# COMPACT_ATOMS: atom_id res chain seq x y z
N MET A 1 -12.36 -27.19 0.08
CA MET A 1 -10.89 -27.15 -0.14
C MET A 1 -10.19 -27.21 1.23
N LYS A 2 -9.44 -28.27 1.53
CA LYS A 2 -8.60 -28.33 2.74
C LYS A 2 -7.28 -27.61 2.45
N HIS A 3 -7.04 -26.45 3.08
CA HIS A 3 -5.72 -25.80 3.00
C HIS A 3 -4.70 -26.64 3.78
N ARG A 4 -3.52 -26.91 3.19
CA ARG A 4 -2.40 -27.61 3.85
C ARG A 4 -2.04 -26.87 5.16
N GLN A 5 -2.31 -27.47 6.31
CA GLN A 5 -2.06 -26.86 7.62
C GLN A 5 -0.63 -27.09 8.16
N ASN A 6 0.15 -27.98 7.55
CA ASN A 6 1.43 -28.47 8.09
C ASN A 6 2.69 -27.98 7.37
N SER A 7 2.60 -27.14 6.34
CA SER A 7 3.77 -26.47 5.76
C SER A 7 3.88 -25.05 6.35
N LYS A 8 4.36 -24.95 7.59
CA LYS A 8 4.48 -23.69 8.34
C LYS A 8 5.85 -23.04 8.16
N ALA A 9 6.32 -22.89 6.92
CA ALA A 9 7.47 -22.01 6.70
C ALA A 9 7.08 -20.61 7.18
N GLN A 10 7.88 -20.03 8.08
CA GLN A 10 7.65 -18.67 8.58
C GLN A 10 7.56 -17.71 7.40
N ARG A 11 6.59 -16.79 7.45
CA ARG A 11 6.43 -15.83 6.34
C ARG A 11 7.60 -14.87 6.44
N LYS A 12 8.25 -14.55 5.31
CA LYS A 12 9.39 -13.62 5.29
C LYS A 12 9.09 -12.30 6.02
N LEU A 13 7.90 -11.73 5.83
CA LEU A 13 7.48 -10.49 6.48
C LEU A 13 7.15 -10.62 7.99
N GLU A 14 7.12 -11.83 8.56
CA GLU A 14 7.08 -12.01 10.02
C GLU A 14 8.47 -11.82 10.64
N GLN A 15 9.53 -11.94 9.85
CA GLN A 15 10.88 -11.67 10.30
C GLN A 15 11.11 -10.14 10.34
N PRO A 16 11.64 -9.61 11.45
CA PRO A 16 11.74 -8.16 11.66
C PRO A 16 12.64 -7.48 10.63
N GLU A 17 13.68 -8.15 10.14
CA GLU A 17 14.60 -7.62 9.13
C GLU A 17 13.90 -7.29 7.82
N TYR A 18 13.11 -8.24 7.29
CA TYR A 18 12.30 -8.03 6.09
C TYR A 18 11.22 -6.97 6.30
N PHE A 19 10.57 -6.99 7.47
CA PHE A 19 9.52 -6.04 7.80
C PHE A 19 10.06 -4.61 7.82
N ASN A 20 11.14 -4.36 8.56
CA ASN A 20 11.75 -3.04 8.72
C ASN A 20 12.25 -2.50 7.37
N LEU A 21 12.94 -3.34 6.60
CA LEU A 21 13.43 -2.97 5.28
C LEU A 21 12.30 -2.56 4.33
N VAL A 22 11.25 -3.38 4.24
CA VAL A 22 10.10 -3.08 3.37
C VAL A 22 9.35 -1.85 3.89
N GLN A 23 9.19 -1.71 5.21
CA GLN A 23 8.53 -0.56 5.82
C GLN A 23 9.28 0.73 5.51
N GLU A 24 10.59 0.77 5.67
CA GLU A 24 11.43 1.94 5.39
C GLU A 24 11.34 2.34 3.91
N LYS A 25 11.62 1.41 2.99
CA LYS A 25 11.54 1.68 1.55
C LYS A 25 10.15 2.10 1.09
N PHE A 26 9.11 1.49 1.65
CA PHE A 26 7.73 1.76 1.26
C PHE A 26 7.19 3.07 1.87
N LEU A 27 7.39 3.30 3.17
CA LEU A 27 6.76 4.41 3.88
C LEU A 27 7.60 5.69 3.86
N THR A 28 8.91 5.57 3.94
CA THR A 28 9.86 6.70 3.98
C THR A 28 10.27 7.10 2.56
N GLU A 29 10.73 6.14 1.77
CA GLU A 29 11.23 6.41 0.40
C GLU A 29 10.14 6.37 -0.67
N ASN A 30 8.92 5.94 -0.33
CA ASN A 30 7.76 5.87 -1.24
C ASN A 30 8.00 4.99 -2.48
N TRP A 31 8.84 3.95 -2.36
CA TRP A 31 9.06 2.99 -3.44
C TRP A 31 7.84 2.09 -3.63
N SER A 32 7.55 1.73 -4.88
CA SER A 32 6.54 0.72 -5.19
C SER A 32 7.01 -0.69 -4.82
N PRO A 33 6.11 -1.66 -4.56
CA PRO A 33 6.48 -3.05 -4.30
C PRO A 33 7.38 -3.67 -5.39
N GLU A 34 7.14 -3.32 -6.65
CA GLU A 34 7.97 -3.74 -7.78
C GLU A 34 9.37 -3.15 -7.68
N GLN A 35 9.49 -1.85 -7.38
CA GLN A 35 10.79 -1.18 -7.23
C GLN A 35 11.62 -1.78 -6.09
N ILE A 36 10.99 -2.03 -4.94
CA ILE A 36 11.65 -2.68 -3.79
C ILE A 36 12.19 -4.05 -4.21
N SER A 37 11.33 -4.91 -4.79
CA SER A 37 11.75 -6.25 -5.18
C SER A 37 12.85 -6.26 -6.26
N ALA A 38 12.75 -5.34 -7.24
CA ALA A 38 13.73 -5.21 -8.30
C ALA A 38 15.08 -4.74 -7.76
N ARG A 39 15.07 -3.76 -6.83
CA ARG A 39 16.28 -3.26 -6.20
C ARG A 39 17.00 -4.33 -5.39
N LEU A 40 16.26 -5.06 -4.54
CA LEU A 40 16.83 -6.14 -3.72
C LEU A 40 17.41 -7.27 -4.57
N LYS A 41 16.79 -7.55 -5.73
CA LYS A 41 17.31 -8.52 -6.70
C LYS A 41 18.58 -8.00 -7.39
N LEU A 42 18.62 -6.72 -7.76
CA LEU A 42 19.78 -6.09 -8.40
C LEU A 42 21.00 -6.07 -7.47
N GLU A 43 20.79 -5.73 -6.20
CA GLU A 43 21.82 -5.66 -5.18
C GLU A 43 22.23 -7.05 -4.64
N LYS A 44 21.56 -8.12 -5.10
CA LYS A 44 21.73 -9.50 -4.60
C LYS A 44 21.64 -9.57 -3.07
N SER A 45 20.74 -8.80 -2.49
CA SER A 45 20.54 -8.74 -1.05
C SER A 45 20.15 -10.11 -0.50
N GLU A 46 20.69 -10.46 0.67
CA GLU A 46 20.31 -11.65 1.44
C GLU A 46 18.81 -11.61 1.82
N LEU A 47 18.24 -10.41 1.93
CA LEU A 47 16.84 -10.14 2.23
C LEU A 47 15.95 -10.10 0.98
N SER A 48 16.26 -10.92 -0.03
CA SER A 48 15.49 -10.97 -1.28
C SER A 48 14.02 -11.36 -1.05
N ILE A 49 13.10 -10.50 -1.48
CA ILE A 49 11.65 -10.69 -1.34
C ILE A 49 10.91 -10.30 -2.63
N SER A 50 9.88 -11.09 -2.99
CA SER A 50 9.08 -10.82 -4.19
C SER A 50 8.08 -9.69 -3.98
N TYR A 51 7.79 -8.92 -5.05
CA TYR A 51 6.75 -7.89 -5.03
C TYR A 51 5.40 -8.43 -4.58
N SER A 52 5.06 -9.68 -4.98
CA SER A 52 3.80 -10.32 -4.61
C SER A 52 3.67 -10.54 -3.10
N THR A 53 4.78 -10.82 -2.42
CA THR A 53 4.81 -10.98 -0.96
C THR A 53 4.63 -9.63 -0.26
N ILE A 54 5.29 -8.58 -0.78
CA ILE A 54 5.12 -7.21 -0.30
C ILE A 54 3.66 -6.78 -0.44
N TYR A 55 3.03 -6.99 -1.60
CA TYR A 55 1.61 -6.68 -1.80
C TYR A 55 0.71 -7.41 -0.81
N ARG A 56 0.94 -8.70 -0.55
CA ARG A 56 0.18 -9.45 0.47
C ARG A 56 0.30 -8.80 1.84
N GLY A 57 1.49 -8.36 2.23
CA GLY A 57 1.73 -7.61 3.47
C GLY A 57 0.92 -6.32 3.54
N ILE A 58 1.01 -5.50 2.49
CA ILE A 58 0.29 -4.22 2.39
C ILE A 58 -1.22 -4.42 2.48
N TYR A 59 -1.79 -5.35 1.71
CA TYR A 59 -3.23 -5.58 1.72
C TYR A 59 -3.72 -6.30 2.99
N SER A 60 -2.84 -7.02 3.69
CA SER A 60 -3.16 -7.57 5.02
C SER A 60 -3.13 -6.53 6.15
N GLY A 61 -2.77 -5.27 5.85
CA GLY A 61 -2.70 -4.20 6.83
C GLY A 61 -1.42 -4.20 7.68
N LEU A 62 -0.39 -4.96 7.28
CA LEU A 62 0.84 -5.12 8.05
C LEU A 62 1.60 -3.79 8.26
N PHE A 63 1.41 -2.83 7.35
CA PHE A 63 2.08 -1.53 7.37
C PHE A 63 1.11 -0.37 7.69
N ASP A 64 -0.12 -0.68 8.11
CA ASP A 64 -1.12 0.35 8.41
C ASP A 64 -0.70 1.16 9.65
N ILE A 65 -0.88 2.48 9.61
CA ILE A 65 -0.56 3.38 10.72
C ILE A 65 -1.87 3.92 11.28
N GLY A 66 -2.32 3.35 12.41
CA GLY A 66 -3.63 3.64 12.99
C GLY A 66 -4.74 3.32 11.98
N GLU A 67 -5.63 4.27 11.74
CA GLU A 67 -6.72 4.12 10.75
C GLU A 67 -6.27 4.33 9.29
N ARG A 68 -5.02 4.76 9.08
CA ARG A 68 -4.50 5.07 7.75
C ARG A 68 -3.93 3.81 7.10
N LYS A 69 -4.70 3.27 6.15
CA LYS A 69 -4.29 2.14 5.33
C LYS A 69 -3.03 2.44 4.50
N ALA A 70 -2.00 1.62 4.65
CA ALA A 70 -0.76 1.62 3.89
C ALA A 70 -1.00 1.59 2.37
N SER A 71 -2.01 0.82 1.94
CA SER A 71 -2.40 0.71 0.54
C SER A 71 -2.72 2.06 -0.12
N ARG A 72 -3.09 3.10 0.64
CA ARG A 72 -3.33 4.46 0.12
C ARG A 72 -2.05 5.16 -0.36
N LYS A 73 -0.87 4.71 0.07
CA LYS A 73 0.44 5.19 -0.42
C LYS A 73 0.84 4.57 -1.75
N LEU A 74 0.18 3.51 -2.21
CA LEU A 74 0.45 2.94 -3.53
C LEU A 74 0.10 3.95 -4.62
N ARG A 75 1.04 4.17 -5.55
CA ARG A 75 0.80 5.00 -6.74
C ARG A 75 -0.09 4.24 -7.72
N HIS A 76 -1.28 4.78 -7.98
CA HIS A 76 -2.12 4.32 -9.08
C HIS A 76 -1.77 5.11 -10.35
N LYS A 77 -1.01 4.51 -11.26
CA LYS A 77 -0.76 5.10 -12.58
C LYS A 77 -2.09 5.16 -13.36
N GLY A 78 -2.40 6.33 -13.94
CA GLY A 78 -3.54 6.51 -14.84
C GLY A 78 -4.93 6.58 -14.21
N LYS A 79 -5.04 6.62 -12.87
CA LYS A 79 -6.32 6.81 -12.18
C LYS A 79 -6.32 8.14 -11.44
N THR A 80 -6.79 9.18 -12.12
CA THR A 80 -7.14 10.44 -11.45
C THR A 80 -8.35 10.15 -10.55
N ARG A 81 -8.29 10.53 -9.27
CA ARG A 81 -9.46 10.42 -8.40
C ARG A 81 -10.53 11.34 -8.98
N HIS A 82 -11.65 10.78 -9.46
CA HIS A 82 -12.83 11.58 -9.71
C HIS A 82 -13.36 12.03 -8.35
N THR A 83 -13.03 13.25 -7.95
CA THR A 83 -13.79 13.93 -6.91
C THR A 83 -15.20 14.04 -7.47
N LYS A 84 -16.13 13.24 -6.95
CA LYS A 84 -17.55 13.46 -7.21
C LYS A 84 -17.80 14.88 -6.69
N ILE A 85 -17.97 15.84 -7.60
CA ILE A 85 -18.41 17.19 -7.24
C ILE A 85 -19.75 16.95 -6.56
N ILE A 86 -19.76 16.99 -5.24
CA ILE A 86 -21.01 17.10 -4.49
C ILE A 86 -21.47 18.50 -4.82
N MET A 87 -22.24 18.65 -5.90
CA MET A 87 -23.09 19.81 -6.12
C MET A 87 -24.06 19.85 -4.95
N LYS A 88 -23.62 20.39 -3.82
CA LYS A 88 -24.54 20.94 -2.83
C LYS A 88 -25.31 22.00 -3.59
N ASN A 89 -26.61 21.82 -3.69
CA ASN A 89 -27.54 22.79 -4.25
C ASN A 89 -27.30 24.17 -3.62
N VAL A 90 -26.45 25.02 -4.22
CA VAL A 90 -26.46 26.47 -4.04
C VAL A 90 -27.50 27.04 -4.99
N ALA A 91 -28.69 26.45 -4.99
CA ALA A 91 -29.86 26.90 -5.73
C ALA A 91 -30.86 27.48 -4.73
N LYS A 92 -30.45 28.46 -3.92
CA LYS A 92 -31.39 29.31 -3.15
C LYS A 92 -30.76 30.54 -2.47
N PHE A 93 -29.87 31.26 -3.13
CA PHE A 93 -29.68 32.68 -2.80
C PHE A 93 -30.33 33.52 -3.89
N ARG A 94 -31.64 33.70 -3.77
CA ARG A 94 -32.39 34.74 -4.46
C ARG A 94 -32.05 36.05 -3.73
N TYR A 95 -31.29 36.92 -4.35
CA TYR A 95 -31.09 38.29 -3.84
C TYR A 95 -32.42 39.05 -3.95
N PRO A 96 -32.80 39.86 -2.94
CA PRO A 96 -33.96 40.74 -3.05
C PRO A 96 -33.59 41.93 -3.93
N THR A 97 -34.39 42.18 -4.96
CA THR A 97 -34.34 43.44 -5.71
C THR A 97 -35.28 44.43 -5.04
N ILE A 98 -34.76 45.62 -4.71
CA ILE A 98 -35.51 46.78 -4.20
C ILE A 98 -36.37 47.34 -5.34
#